data_AF-G1S919-F1
#
_entry.id   AF-G1S919-F1
#
_cell.length_a   1.000
_cell.length_b   1.000
_cell.length_c   1.000
_cell.angle_alpha   90.00
_cell.angle_beta   90.00
_cell.angle_gamma   90.00
#
_symmetry.space_group_name_H-M   'P 1'
#
loop_
_entity.id
_entity.type
_entity.pdbx_description
1 polymer ?
#
loop_
_entity_poly.entity_id
_entity_poly.type
_entity_poly.pdbx_seq_one_letter_code
_entity_poly.pdbx_strand_id
1 'polypeptide(L)'
;MRLLAFLSLLALVLQETGTASLPRKERKRREEQMPREGDSFEVLPPGNDVLKPDNYGEVVDLSNYEELTDYGDQLPEVKVTSLAPATSISPAKSTTAPGTPSSNPTMTRPTTAGLLLSSQPNHGLPTCLVCVCLGSSVYCDDIDLEDIPPLPRRTAYLYARFNRISRIRAEDFKGLTKLKRIDLSSNLISSIDNDAFRLLHALQDLILPENQLEALPVLPSGIEILDVRLNRLQSSGIQPAAFRAMEKLQFLYLSDNLLDSIPGPLPLSLRSVHLQNNLIETMQRDVFCDPEEHKHTRRQLEDIRLDGNPINLSLFPSAYFCLPRLPIGRFT
;
A
#
# COMPACT_ATOMS: atom_id res chain seq x y z
N MET A 1 -36.83 -72.78 -9.01
CA MET A 1 -36.12 -72.92 -10.31
C MET A 1 -34.62 -73.02 -10.04
N ARG A 2 -33.78 -73.36 -11.05
CA ARG A 2 -32.33 -73.64 -10.96
C ARG A 2 -31.58 -72.55 -10.14
N LEU A 3 -30.65 -72.85 -9.20
CA LEU A 3 -29.29 -73.43 -9.33
C LEU A 3 -28.39 -72.62 -10.30
N LEU A 4 -27.15 -72.22 -9.98
CA LEU A 4 -26.25 -72.53 -8.83
C LEU A 4 -25.65 -71.22 -8.20
N ALA A 5 -24.39 -70.96 -7.76
CA ALA A 5 -23.07 -71.60 -7.87
C ALA A 5 -22.08 -71.22 -6.71
N PHE A 6 -20.80 -70.93 -7.02
CA PHE A 6 -19.62 -70.82 -6.11
C PHE A 6 -19.16 -69.34 -5.94
N LEU A 7 -18.43 -68.87 -4.90
CA LEU A 7 -17.18 -69.31 -4.23
C LEU A 7 -15.96 -69.32 -5.20
N SER A 8 -14.71 -68.95 -4.86
CA SER A 8 -14.04 -68.50 -3.61
C SER A 8 -12.83 -67.60 -3.96
N LEU A 9 -12.48 -66.55 -3.21
CA LEU A 9 -11.43 -66.48 -2.17
C LEU A 9 -9.96 -66.82 -2.57
N LEU A 10 -9.03 -65.98 -2.10
CA LEU A 10 -7.56 -66.11 -1.99
C LEU A 10 -6.66 -65.78 -3.20
N ALA A 11 -5.36 -65.59 -2.93
CA ALA A 11 -4.39 -64.78 -3.69
C ALA A 11 -3.07 -65.51 -4.01
N LEU A 12 -2.04 -64.74 -4.43
CA LEU A 12 -0.57 -64.98 -4.45
C LEU A 12 0.10 -65.64 -5.68
N VAL A 13 1.40 -65.26 -5.85
CA VAL A 13 2.56 -65.98 -6.46
C VAL A 13 3.04 -65.69 -7.91
N LEU A 14 4.24 -65.06 -7.98
CA LEU A 14 5.40 -65.13 -8.92
C LEU A 14 5.41 -64.70 -10.42
N GLN A 15 6.12 -63.60 -10.69
CA GLN A 15 7.47 -63.45 -11.34
C GLN A 15 7.86 -64.00 -12.75
N GLU A 16 8.52 -63.09 -13.52
CA GLU A 16 9.66 -63.24 -14.48
C GLU A 16 9.53 -63.47 -16.02
N THR A 17 10.47 -62.81 -16.75
CA THR A 17 10.75 -62.82 -18.22
C THR A 17 9.63 -62.27 -19.13
N GLY A 18 9.81 -61.62 -20.29
CA GLY A 18 10.93 -61.12 -21.13
C GLY A 18 10.32 -60.42 -22.38
N THR A 19 10.98 -59.80 -23.38
CA THR A 19 12.38 -59.39 -23.68
C THR A 19 12.38 -58.55 -25.00
N ALA A 20 13.50 -57.88 -25.38
CA ALA A 20 13.76 -57.16 -26.67
C ALA A 20 13.01 -55.81 -26.90
N SER A 21 13.51 -54.80 -27.66
CA SER A 21 14.78 -54.61 -28.40
C SER A 21 15.21 -53.11 -28.56
N LEU A 22 16.45 -52.92 -29.05
CA LEU A 22 17.22 -51.68 -29.32
C LEU A 22 16.66 -50.78 -30.48
N PRO A 23 17.11 -49.50 -30.70
CA PRO A 23 18.50 -49.04 -30.60
C PRO A 23 18.82 -47.63 -30.03
N ARG A 24 20.11 -47.48 -29.64
CA ARG A 24 20.81 -46.21 -29.37
C ARG A 24 21.11 -45.42 -30.65
N LYS A 25 21.34 -44.10 -30.51
CA LYS A 25 22.18 -43.30 -31.41
C LYS A 25 23.32 -42.67 -30.63
N GLU A 26 24.56 -42.90 -31.07
CA GLU A 26 25.75 -42.24 -30.54
C GLU A 26 25.99 -40.89 -31.22
N ARG A 27 26.76 -40.00 -30.57
CA ARG A 27 27.63 -39.07 -31.30
C ARG A 27 28.94 -38.88 -30.53
N LYS A 28 30.06 -38.89 -31.25
CA LYS A 28 31.40 -39.07 -30.69
C LYS A 28 32.02 -37.78 -30.14
N ARG A 29 32.84 -37.95 -29.11
CA ARG A 29 33.93 -37.02 -28.72
C ARG A 29 34.93 -36.91 -29.90
N ARG A 30 35.62 -35.78 -30.03
CA ARG A 30 36.78 -35.63 -30.94
C ARG A 30 37.93 -35.04 -30.15
N GLU A 31 39.09 -35.66 -30.28
CA GLU A 31 40.37 -35.24 -29.69
C GLU A 31 41.35 -35.00 -30.85
N GLU A 32 42.22 -34.00 -30.71
CA GLU A 32 43.33 -33.70 -31.63
C GLU A 32 44.50 -33.12 -30.79
N GLN A 33 45.73 -33.22 -31.32
CA GLN A 33 46.93 -33.44 -30.51
C GLN A 33 47.62 -32.17 -29.93
N MET A 34 48.40 -32.36 -28.84
CA MET A 34 49.39 -31.41 -28.33
C MET A 34 50.75 -31.51 -29.05
N PRO A 35 51.58 -30.43 -29.04
CA PRO A 35 53.03 -30.51 -28.98
C PRO A 35 53.58 -30.49 -27.53
N ARG A 36 54.88 -30.76 -27.37
CA ARG A 36 55.62 -30.90 -26.10
C ARG A 36 56.34 -29.57 -25.73
N GLU A 37 57.23 -29.42 -24.72
CA GLU A 37 57.95 -30.31 -23.78
C GLU A 37 58.51 -29.44 -22.61
N GLY A 38 58.92 -30.02 -21.48
CA GLY A 38 59.83 -29.35 -20.51
C GLY A 38 59.40 -29.30 -19.04
N ASP A 39 60.19 -29.92 -18.16
CA ASP A 39 60.12 -29.82 -16.68
C ASP A 39 60.91 -28.62 -16.13
N SER A 40 60.44 -28.04 -15.02
CA SER A 40 61.27 -27.82 -13.81
C SER A 40 60.44 -27.24 -12.64
N PHE A 41 60.71 -27.73 -11.43
CA PHE A 41 60.24 -27.13 -10.17
C PHE A 41 61.30 -26.18 -9.62
N GLU A 42 60.89 -25.02 -9.11
CA GLU A 42 61.58 -24.34 -8.01
C GLU A 42 60.59 -24.04 -6.87
N VAL A 43 61.12 -23.87 -5.66
CA VAL A 43 60.39 -23.87 -4.38
C VAL A 43 60.89 -22.70 -3.52
N LEU A 44 60.11 -22.34 -2.48
CA LEU A 44 60.36 -21.40 -1.36
C LEU A 44 59.59 -20.07 -1.45
N PRO A 45 59.30 -19.39 -0.32
CA PRO A 45 58.96 -19.90 1.02
C PRO A 45 57.67 -19.24 1.59
N PRO A 46 57.11 -19.70 2.73
CA PRO A 46 55.95 -19.05 3.34
C PRO A 46 56.33 -17.75 4.08
N GLY A 47 55.52 -16.71 3.90
CA GLY A 47 55.60 -15.47 4.68
C GLY A 47 54.82 -15.57 6.00
N ASN A 48 55.48 -15.27 7.12
CA ASN A 48 54.81 -15.02 8.40
C ASN A 48 54.40 -13.55 8.48
N ASP A 49 53.12 -13.26 8.71
CA ASP A 49 52.68 -11.98 9.28
C ASP A 49 51.87 -12.23 10.55
N VAL A 50 52.46 -11.86 11.69
CA VAL A 50 51.88 -12.03 13.03
C VAL A 50 51.25 -10.71 13.45
N LEU A 51 49.94 -10.57 13.23
CA LEU A 51 49.17 -9.45 13.77
C LEU A 51 48.93 -9.66 15.27
N LYS A 52 49.45 -8.74 16.09
CA LYS A 52 49.30 -8.75 17.55
C LYS A 52 47.93 -8.18 17.99
N PRO A 53 47.34 -8.68 19.09
CA PRO A 53 46.01 -8.27 19.54
C PRO A 53 46.05 -7.08 20.53
N ASP A 54 46.63 -5.94 20.13
CA ASP A 54 46.86 -4.78 21.02
C ASP A 54 46.29 -3.45 20.46
N ASN A 55 44.97 -3.34 20.23
CA ASN A 55 44.28 -2.03 20.28
C ASN A 55 42.75 -2.14 20.49
N TYR A 56 42.31 -2.25 21.75
CA TYR A 56 40.93 -1.94 22.16
C TYR A 56 41.01 -0.81 23.19
N GLY A 57 40.71 0.44 22.79
CA GLY A 57 41.00 1.58 23.67
C GLY A 57 40.69 2.99 23.17
N GLU A 58 39.77 3.20 22.21
CA GLU A 58 39.18 4.54 22.05
C GLU A 58 38.04 4.72 23.06
N VAL A 59 38.33 5.50 24.10
CA VAL A 59 37.32 5.99 25.04
C VAL A 59 36.52 7.07 24.33
N VAL A 60 35.23 6.79 24.06
CA VAL A 60 34.30 7.83 23.60
C VAL A 60 34.08 8.82 24.74
N ASP A 61 34.65 10.02 24.60
CA ASP A 61 34.42 11.11 25.54
C ASP A 61 32.98 11.62 25.40
N LEU A 62 32.16 11.37 26.42
CA LEU A 62 30.75 11.72 26.46
C LEU A 62 30.49 13.12 27.08
N SER A 63 31.55 13.89 27.39
CA SER A 63 31.43 15.17 28.09
C SER A 63 30.92 16.35 27.24
N ASN A 64 30.61 16.14 25.95
CA ASN A 64 30.32 17.22 25.00
C ASN A 64 29.02 17.02 24.20
N TYR A 65 27.97 16.49 24.85
CA TYR A 65 26.62 16.33 24.27
C TYR A 65 25.51 16.99 25.12
N GLU A 66 25.83 18.11 25.78
CA GLU A 66 24.83 19.02 26.35
C GLU A 66 24.62 20.24 25.44
N GLU A 67 23.64 20.18 24.53
CA GLU A 67 23.03 21.39 23.98
C GLU A 67 21.50 21.18 23.86
N LEU A 68 20.80 21.61 24.91
CA LEU A 68 19.34 21.60 24.98
C LEU A 68 18.77 22.72 24.11
N THR A 69 18.30 22.40 22.91
CA THR A 69 17.53 23.33 22.08
C THR A 69 16.10 23.47 22.60
N ASP A 70 15.93 24.42 23.51
CA ASP A 70 14.66 24.87 24.06
C ASP A 70 13.69 25.33 22.95
N TYR A 71 12.60 24.57 22.74
CA TYR A 71 11.51 24.95 21.84
C TYR A 71 10.53 25.89 22.57
N GLY A 72 11.03 27.08 22.91
CA GLY A 72 10.23 28.12 23.57
C GLY A 72 9.10 28.64 22.67
N ASP A 73 7.91 28.82 23.26
CA ASP A 73 6.71 29.30 22.57
C ASP A 73 6.90 30.68 21.93
N GLN A 74 6.72 30.76 20.60
CA GLN A 74 6.53 32.03 19.88
C GLN A 74 5.28 32.00 19.00
N LEU A 75 4.13 32.15 19.65
CA LEU A 75 2.88 32.55 18.99
C LEU A 75 3.03 33.98 18.44
N PRO A 76 2.72 34.25 17.16
CA PRO A 76 2.72 35.62 16.65
C PRO A 76 1.53 36.41 17.23
N GLU A 77 1.80 37.57 17.86
CA GLU A 77 0.76 38.41 18.46
C GLU A 77 -0.26 38.92 17.43
N VAL A 78 -1.50 38.44 17.52
CA VAL A 78 -2.62 39.00 16.75
C VAL A 78 -3.04 40.33 17.37
N LYS A 79 -2.60 41.43 16.75
CA LYS A 79 -2.86 42.79 17.23
C LYS A 79 -4.31 43.22 16.97
N VAL A 80 -5.22 42.87 17.89
CA VAL A 80 -6.65 43.16 17.81
C VAL A 80 -6.91 44.67 17.80
N THR A 81 -7.28 45.23 16.65
CA THR A 81 -7.84 46.57 16.53
C THR A 81 -9.35 46.54 16.80
N SER A 82 -9.83 47.43 17.68
CA SER A 82 -11.19 47.47 18.20
C SER A 82 -12.25 47.83 17.14
N LEU A 83 -13.48 47.32 17.33
CA LEU A 83 -14.65 47.67 16.52
C LEU A 83 -14.96 49.17 16.58
N ALA A 84 -15.48 49.72 15.47
CA ALA A 84 -16.15 51.02 15.44
C ALA A 84 -17.70 50.84 15.50
N PRO A 85 -18.48 51.82 16.01
CA PRO A 85 -19.88 51.59 16.39
C PRO A 85 -20.89 51.84 15.25
N ALA A 86 -22.12 51.36 15.45
CA ALA A 86 -23.23 51.60 14.54
C ALA A 86 -23.77 53.04 14.59
N THR A 87 -24.08 53.61 13.42
CA THR A 87 -24.73 54.92 13.26
C THR A 87 -26.22 54.77 12.98
N SER A 88 -27.06 55.23 13.91
CA SER A 88 -28.51 55.30 13.76
C SER A 88 -28.98 56.74 13.51
N ILE A 89 -29.53 57.03 12.32
CA ILE A 89 -30.24 58.29 12.04
C ILE A 89 -31.53 58.03 11.28
N SER A 90 -32.60 58.69 11.70
CA SER A 90 -33.93 58.75 11.07
C SER A 90 -34.72 59.90 11.73
N PRO A 91 -35.77 60.46 11.12
CA PRO A 91 -36.07 60.64 9.69
C PRO A 91 -36.29 62.15 9.34
N ALA A 92 -36.55 62.48 8.07
CA ALA A 92 -36.92 63.84 7.64
C ALA A 92 -38.16 63.85 6.71
N LYS A 93 -38.86 64.99 6.62
CA LYS A 93 -40.24 65.12 6.09
C LYS A 93 -40.34 65.53 4.61
N SER A 94 -41.52 65.25 4.06
CA SER A 94 -42.07 65.61 2.75
C SER A 94 -42.30 67.12 2.51
N THR A 95 -42.23 67.52 1.22
CA THR A 95 -42.92 68.70 0.66
C THR A 95 -43.37 68.40 -0.79
N THR A 96 -44.21 69.23 -1.44
CA THR A 96 -45.31 68.71 -2.28
C THR A 96 -45.59 69.44 -3.61
N ALA A 97 -45.64 68.69 -4.73
CA ALA A 97 -46.37 68.95 -6.01
C ALA A 97 -45.98 70.23 -6.84
N PRO A 98 -46.54 70.49 -8.06
CA PRO A 98 -47.46 69.70 -8.93
C PRO A 98 -47.02 69.55 -10.42
N GLY A 99 -47.68 68.69 -11.23
CA GLY A 99 -47.55 68.71 -12.72
C GLY A 99 -47.87 67.43 -13.52
N THR A 100 -49.10 67.29 -14.02
CA THR A 100 -49.69 66.25 -14.91
C THR A 100 -49.23 66.25 -16.39
N PRO A 101 -49.62 65.30 -17.29
CA PRO A 101 -49.98 63.85 -17.17
C PRO A 101 -49.42 62.95 -18.34
N SER A 102 -50.02 61.77 -18.58
CA SER A 102 -49.88 60.85 -19.75
C SER A 102 -48.75 59.79 -19.65
N SER A 103 -48.92 58.49 -19.97
CA SER A 103 -50.11 57.68 -20.32
C SER A 103 -49.94 56.20 -19.87
N ASN A 104 -51.05 55.46 -19.68
CA ASN A 104 -51.03 54.00 -19.48
C ASN A 104 -50.84 53.27 -20.83
N PRO A 105 -50.20 52.09 -20.81
CA PRO A 105 -50.96 50.88 -21.13
C PRO A 105 -50.80 49.75 -20.08
N THR A 106 -51.71 48.78 -20.11
CA THR A 106 -51.88 47.77 -19.05
C THR A 106 -51.48 46.36 -19.49
N MET A 107 -50.74 45.64 -18.62
CA MET A 107 -50.52 44.19 -18.59
C MET A 107 -49.97 43.45 -19.84
N THR A 108 -48.94 42.63 -19.61
CA THR A 108 -49.00 41.20 -19.97
C THR A 108 -48.04 40.38 -19.09
N ARG A 109 -48.40 39.12 -18.81
CA ARG A 109 -47.59 38.15 -18.05
C ARG A 109 -46.83 37.25 -19.04
N PRO A 110 -45.49 37.22 -19.05
CA PRO A 110 -44.75 36.24 -19.83
C PRO A 110 -44.89 34.85 -19.20
N THR A 111 -45.41 33.89 -19.97
CA THR A 111 -45.48 32.47 -19.58
C THR A 111 -44.26 31.74 -20.15
N THR A 112 -43.49 31.08 -19.29
CA THR A 112 -42.64 29.91 -19.58
C THR A 112 -41.98 29.82 -20.97
N ALA A 113 -40.77 30.36 -21.07
CA ALA A 113 -39.64 29.59 -21.61
C ALA A 113 -38.68 29.36 -20.44
N GLY A 114 -38.00 28.24 -20.28
CA GLY A 114 -37.78 27.13 -21.21
C GLY A 114 -36.45 26.42 -20.92
N LEU A 115 -35.93 26.56 -19.69
CA LEU A 115 -34.70 25.92 -19.23
C LEU A 115 -34.97 24.43 -19.00
N LEU A 116 -34.83 23.66 -20.07
CA LEU A 116 -34.75 22.20 -20.02
C LEU A 116 -33.44 21.79 -19.36
N LEU A 117 -33.43 21.78 -18.01
CA LEU A 117 -32.50 20.98 -17.24
C LEU A 117 -32.78 19.51 -17.57
N SER A 118 -31.98 18.95 -18.47
CA SER A 118 -32.06 17.55 -18.86
C SER A 118 -31.80 16.67 -17.64
N SER A 119 -32.78 15.83 -17.30
CA SER A 119 -32.73 14.95 -16.14
C SER A 119 -31.70 13.83 -16.32
N GLN A 120 -30.47 14.10 -15.93
CA GLN A 120 -29.44 13.08 -15.68
C GLN A 120 -29.48 12.66 -14.21
N PRO A 121 -29.23 11.39 -13.88
CA PRO A 121 -29.56 10.84 -12.57
C PRO A 121 -28.60 11.32 -11.48
N ASN A 122 -29.15 11.95 -10.45
CA ASN A 122 -28.56 12.16 -9.11
C ASN A 122 -27.07 12.56 -9.07
N HIS A 123 -26.64 13.46 -9.95
CA HIS A 123 -25.41 14.21 -9.70
C HIS A 123 -25.70 15.25 -8.61
N GLY A 124 -25.28 14.93 -7.38
CA GLY A 124 -25.25 15.87 -6.26
C GLY A 124 -24.36 17.09 -6.55
N LEU A 125 -24.32 18.04 -5.61
CA LEU A 125 -23.59 19.30 -5.79
C LEU A 125 -22.14 19.02 -6.24
N PRO A 126 -21.62 19.73 -7.26
CA PRO A 126 -20.28 19.49 -7.76
C PRO A 126 -19.27 19.65 -6.62
N THR A 127 -18.38 18.65 -6.47
CA THR A 127 -17.48 18.45 -5.31
C THR A 127 -16.81 19.72 -4.80
N CYS A 128 -16.41 20.64 -5.69
CA CYS A 128 -15.78 21.91 -5.34
C CYS A 128 -16.70 22.98 -4.71
N LEU A 129 -17.96 22.65 -4.38
CA LEU A 129 -18.86 23.43 -3.52
C LEU A 129 -18.92 22.91 -2.07
N VAL A 130 -18.49 21.66 -1.84
CA VAL A 130 -18.48 21.00 -0.52
C VAL A 130 -17.04 20.86 -0.01
N CYS A 131 -16.11 20.56 -0.92
CA CYS A 131 -14.69 20.41 -0.70
C CYS A 131 -13.89 21.56 -1.32
N VAL A 132 -12.67 21.79 -0.82
CA VAL A 132 -11.74 22.81 -1.36
C VAL A 132 -10.92 22.20 -2.50
N CYS A 133 -11.09 22.73 -3.72
CA CYS A 133 -10.38 22.27 -4.91
C CYS A 133 -9.24 23.22 -5.31
N LEU A 134 -7.98 22.82 -5.09
CA LEU A 134 -6.79 23.60 -5.46
C LEU A 134 -6.04 22.96 -6.63
N GLY A 135 -6.32 23.45 -7.84
CA GLY A 135 -5.68 22.99 -9.08
C GLY A 135 -6.05 21.55 -9.46
N SER A 136 -5.26 20.58 -9.00
CA SER A 136 -5.47 19.13 -9.12
C SER A 136 -5.59 18.41 -7.77
N SER A 137 -5.51 19.12 -6.64
CA SER A 137 -5.80 18.58 -5.31
C SER A 137 -7.25 18.86 -4.91
N VAL A 138 -7.88 17.90 -4.24
CA VAL A 138 -9.21 18.04 -3.62
C VAL A 138 -9.07 17.73 -2.13
N TYR A 139 -9.48 18.67 -1.29
CA TYR A 139 -9.46 18.58 0.17
C TYR A 139 -10.90 18.57 0.69
N CYS A 140 -11.29 17.42 1.22
CA CYS A 140 -12.60 17.08 1.77
C CYS A 140 -12.43 16.59 3.23
N ASP A 141 -11.44 17.08 3.98
CA ASP A 141 -11.22 16.63 5.36
C ASP A 141 -12.30 17.21 6.31
N ASP A 142 -12.76 16.42 7.28
CA ASP A 142 -13.67 16.83 8.38
C ASP A 142 -14.95 17.57 7.91
N ILE A 143 -15.71 16.94 6.99
CA ILE A 143 -16.98 17.47 6.45
C ILE A 143 -18.11 16.42 6.42
N ASP A 144 -18.04 15.42 7.31
CA ASP A 144 -19.07 14.39 7.52
C ASP A 144 -19.50 13.61 6.25
N LEU A 145 -18.60 13.40 5.28
CA LEU A 145 -18.91 12.61 4.08
C LEU A 145 -19.21 11.14 4.42
N GLU A 146 -20.35 10.62 3.94
CA GLU A 146 -20.74 9.19 4.05
C GLU A 146 -20.34 8.35 2.81
N ASP A 147 -20.12 9.01 1.69
CA ASP A 147 -19.75 8.47 0.36
C ASP A 147 -18.75 9.42 -0.32
N ILE A 148 -17.96 8.92 -1.28
CA ILE A 148 -17.02 9.74 -2.05
C ILE A 148 -17.79 10.62 -3.07
N PRO A 149 -17.62 11.96 -3.07
CA PRO A 149 -18.31 12.86 -3.99
C PRO A 149 -17.71 12.80 -5.41
N PRO A 150 -18.46 13.15 -6.48
CA PRO A 150 -18.02 12.97 -7.87
C PRO A 150 -16.79 13.82 -8.21
N LEU A 151 -15.61 13.20 -8.24
CA LEU A 151 -14.32 13.88 -8.33
C LEU A 151 -14.04 14.46 -9.74
N PRO A 152 -13.43 15.65 -9.86
CA PRO A 152 -13.00 16.17 -11.16
C PRO A 152 -12.00 15.25 -11.88
N ARG A 153 -12.16 15.04 -13.20
CA ARG A 153 -11.27 14.18 -14.02
C ARG A 153 -9.78 14.60 -14.07
N ARG A 154 -9.43 15.75 -13.48
CA ARG A 154 -8.05 16.25 -13.36
C ARG A 154 -7.44 16.06 -11.97
N THR A 155 -8.16 15.45 -11.03
CA THR A 155 -7.67 15.22 -9.67
C THR A 155 -6.46 14.30 -9.68
N ALA A 156 -5.41 14.74 -9.02
CA ALA A 156 -4.15 14.04 -8.81
C ALA A 156 -3.92 13.68 -7.33
N TYR A 157 -4.54 14.42 -6.40
CA TYR A 157 -4.45 14.18 -4.97
C TYR A 157 -5.85 14.32 -4.35
N LEU A 158 -6.30 13.31 -3.61
CA LEU A 158 -7.51 13.36 -2.78
C LEU A 158 -7.10 13.25 -1.31
N TYR A 159 -7.59 14.18 -0.50
CA TYR A 159 -7.55 14.13 0.96
C TYR A 159 -9.00 14.22 1.46
N ALA A 160 -9.47 13.22 2.18
CA ALA A 160 -10.83 13.16 2.71
C ALA A 160 -10.85 12.44 4.08
N ARG A 161 -9.94 12.87 4.96
CA ARG A 161 -9.71 12.29 6.29
C ARG A 161 -10.80 12.72 7.27
N PHE A 162 -10.95 11.99 8.37
CA PHE A 162 -11.89 12.32 9.44
C PHE A 162 -13.35 12.45 8.95
N ASN A 163 -13.76 11.56 8.05
CA ASN A 163 -15.12 11.48 7.54
C ASN A 163 -15.79 10.15 7.96
N ARG A 164 -17.01 9.93 7.48
CA ARG A 164 -17.86 8.78 7.80
C ARG A 164 -17.98 7.80 6.63
N ILE A 165 -17.03 7.84 5.69
CA ILE A 165 -17.09 7.05 4.45
C ILE A 165 -17.05 5.57 4.82
N SER A 166 -18.11 4.84 4.48
CA SER A 166 -18.32 3.46 4.96
C SER A 166 -17.87 2.38 3.97
N ARG A 167 -17.73 2.75 2.70
CA ARG A 167 -17.40 1.88 1.57
C ARG A 167 -16.77 2.67 0.41
N ILE A 168 -15.99 1.99 -0.43
CA ILE A 168 -15.49 2.51 -1.71
C ILE A 168 -16.04 1.65 -2.86
N ARG A 169 -16.58 2.30 -3.89
CA ARG A 169 -17.19 1.64 -5.05
C ARG A 169 -16.32 1.78 -6.30
N ALA A 170 -16.49 0.87 -7.26
CA ALA A 170 -15.74 0.88 -8.51
C ALA A 170 -16.04 2.10 -9.41
N GLU A 171 -17.17 2.78 -9.21
CA GLU A 171 -17.53 3.99 -9.95
C GLU A 171 -16.88 5.27 -9.38
N ASP A 172 -16.52 5.29 -8.09
CA ASP A 172 -16.13 6.52 -7.36
C ASP A 172 -14.82 7.13 -7.91
N PHE A 173 -13.89 6.26 -8.33
CA PHE A 173 -12.59 6.63 -8.90
C PHE A 173 -12.52 6.50 -10.43
N LYS A 174 -13.66 6.25 -11.09
CA LYS A 174 -13.72 5.83 -12.50
C LYS A 174 -13.23 6.90 -13.48
N GLY A 175 -12.17 6.56 -14.21
CA GLY A 175 -11.55 7.45 -15.20
C GLY A 175 -10.63 8.53 -14.62
N LEU A 176 -10.30 8.47 -13.32
CA LEU A 176 -9.34 9.38 -12.67
C LEU A 176 -7.89 8.94 -12.91
N THR A 177 -7.50 8.73 -14.17
CA THR A 177 -6.20 8.16 -14.57
C THR A 177 -4.96 9.02 -14.23
N LYS A 178 -5.16 10.18 -13.59
CA LYS A 178 -4.10 11.07 -13.09
C LYS A 178 -3.95 11.04 -11.56
N LEU A 179 -4.78 10.28 -10.85
CA LEU A 179 -4.79 10.18 -9.40
C LEU A 179 -3.52 9.47 -8.91
N LYS A 180 -2.75 10.16 -8.07
CA LYS A 180 -1.44 9.74 -7.52
C LYS A 180 -1.50 9.40 -6.04
N ARG A 181 -2.27 10.14 -5.25
CA ARG A 181 -2.49 9.90 -3.82
C ARG A 181 -3.98 9.88 -3.50
N ILE A 182 -4.37 8.89 -2.71
CA ILE A 182 -5.65 8.82 -2.00
C ILE A 182 -5.33 8.76 -0.51
N ASP A 183 -5.87 9.71 0.26
CA ASP A 183 -5.81 9.74 1.71
C ASP A 183 -7.23 9.78 2.28
N LEU A 184 -7.63 8.67 2.89
CA LEU A 184 -8.91 8.43 3.56
C LEU A 184 -8.67 7.98 5.01
N SER A 185 -7.60 8.46 5.63
CA SER A 185 -7.27 8.18 7.04
C SER A 185 -8.45 8.49 7.97
N SER A 186 -8.61 7.70 9.04
CA SER A 186 -9.59 7.94 10.10
C SER A 186 -11.02 8.06 9.54
N ASN A 187 -11.50 6.97 8.94
CA ASN A 187 -12.83 6.84 8.33
C ASN A 187 -13.51 5.55 8.82
N LEU A 188 -14.67 5.21 8.24
CA LEU A 188 -15.45 4.02 8.62
C LEU A 188 -15.42 2.93 7.54
N ILE A 189 -14.41 2.92 6.67
CA ILE A 189 -14.40 2.09 5.46
C ILE A 189 -14.27 0.62 5.85
N SER A 190 -15.33 -0.14 5.62
CA SER A 190 -15.43 -1.57 5.90
C SER A 190 -15.13 -2.44 4.68
N SER A 191 -15.41 -1.91 3.48
CA SER A 191 -15.40 -2.65 2.23
C SER A 191 -14.99 -1.78 1.04
N ILE A 192 -14.28 -2.38 0.09
CA ILE A 192 -13.84 -1.74 -1.16
C ILE A 192 -14.14 -2.71 -2.31
N ASP A 193 -14.80 -2.23 -3.36
CA ASP A 193 -15.02 -3.01 -4.58
C ASP A 193 -13.67 -3.47 -5.18
N ASN A 194 -13.56 -4.76 -5.50
CA ASN A 194 -12.31 -5.38 -5.96
C ASN A 194 -11.60 -4.64 -7.11
N ASP A 195 -12.35 -4.04 -8.04
CA ASP A 195 -11.82 -3.33 -9.20
C ASP A 195 -11.57 -1.82 -8.98
N ALA A 196 -11.91 -1.25 -7.81
CA ALA A 196 -11.99 0.21 -7.61
C ALA A 196 -10.69 0.97 -7.87
N PHE A 197 -9.53 0.37 -7.55
CA PHE A 197 -8.22 0.97 -7.79
C PHE A 197 -7.52 0.44 -9.05
N ARG A 198 -8.06 -0.60 -9.71
CA ARG A 198 -7.40 -1.36 -10.79
C ARG A 198 -7.03 -0.52 -12.02
N LEU A 199 -7.82 0.52 -12.31
CA LEU A 199 -7.61 1.43 -13.45
C LEU A 199 -6.75 2.67 -13.08
N LEU A 200 -6.32 2.80 -11.83
CA LEU A 200 -5.53 3.93 -11.35
C LEU A 200 -4.03 3.68 -11.55
N HIS A 201 -3.61 3.54 -12.81
CA HIS A 201 -2.22 3.23 -13.18
C HIS A 201 -1.19 4.30 -12.76
N ALA A 202 -1.65 5.48 -12.33
CA ALA A 202 -0.83 6.57 -11.80
C ALA A 202 -0.79 6.63 -10.25
N LEU A 203 -1.52 5.75 -9.55
CA LEU A 203 -1.59 5.73 -8.09
C LEU A 203 -0.25 5.25 -7.50
N GLN A 204 0.37 6.11 -6.70
CA GLN A 204 1.63 5.88 -6.01
C GLN A 204 1.40 5.68 -4.50
N ASP A 205 0.47 6.44 -3.92
CA ASP A 205 0.21 6.43 -2.47
C ASP A 205 -1.26 6.06 -2.19
N LEU A 206 -1.48 5.01 -1.41
CA LEU A 206 -2.80 4.66 -0.88
C LEU A 206 -2.73 4.62 0.65
N ILE A 207 -3.42 5.58 1.28
CA ILE A 207 -3.36 5.87 2.71
C ILE A 207 -4.77 5.69 3.28
N LEU A 208 -5.00 4.56 3.95
CA LEU A 208 -6.26 4.13 4.55
C LEU A 208 -6.14 3.73 6.04
N PRO A 209 -5.22 4.30 6.86
CA PRO A 209 -5.12 3.90 8.27
C PRO A 209 -6.36 4.31 9.06
N GLU A 210 -6.58 3.70 10.22
CA GLU A 210 -7.73 3.97 11.09
C GLU A 210 -9.08 3.79 10.35
N ASN A 211 -9.30 2.58 9.86
CA ASN A 211 -10.52 2.18 9.15
C ASN A 211 -10.98 0.80 9.64
N GLN A 212 -11.92 0.15 8.94
CA GLN A 212 -12.53 -1.11 9.36
C GLN A 212 -12.38 -2.22 8.29
N LEU A 213 -11.35 -2.13 7.45
CA LEU A 213 -11.13 -3.04 6.33
C LEU A 213 -10.79 -4.45 6.84
N GLU A 214 -11.56 -5.45 6.40
CA GLU A 214 -11.29 -6.87 6.66
C GLU A 214 -10.52 -7.55 5.52
N ALA A 215 -10.54 -6.95 4.31
CA ALA A 215 -9.86 -7.46 3.11
C ALA A 215 -9.32 -6.32 2.22
N LEU A 216 -8.32 -6.64 1.39
CA LEU A 216 -7.75 -5.72 0.40
C LEU A 216 -8.29 -5.98 -1.03
N PRO A 217 -8.61 -4.93 -1.81
CA PRO A 217 -9.03 -5.04 -3.21
C PRO A 217 -7.85 -5.35 -4.16
N VAL A 218 -8.11 -5.45 -5.47
CA VAL A 218 -7.03 -5.57 -6.48
C VAL A 218 -6.31 -4.23 -6.64
N LEU A 219 -5.15 -4.14 -6.01
CA LEU A 219 -4.29 -2.96 -6.02
C LEU A 219 -3.50 -2.83 -7.33
N PRO A 220 -3.31 -1.60 -7.87
CA PRO A 220 -2.48 -1.38 -9.06
C PRO A 220 -0.99 -1.52 -8.73
N SER A 221 -0.20 -2.07 -9.66
CA SER A 221 1.26 -2.26 -9.52
C SER A 221 2.09 -0.97 -9.48
N GLY A 222 1.45 0.19 -9.61
CA GLY A 222 2.09 1.51 -9.56
C GLY A 222 2.42 2.01 -8.15
N ILE A 223 1.88 1.36 -7.10
CA ILE A 223 1.99 1.83 -5.71
C ILE A 223 3.44 1.77 -5.21
N GLU A 224 3.84 2.86 -4.56
CA GLU A 224 5.12 3.08 -3.88
C GLU A 224 4.94 3.05 -2.35
N ILE A 225 3.80 3.54 -1.84
CA ILE A 225 3.41 3.53 -0.42
C ILE A 225 2.00 2.93 -0.25
N LEU A 226 1.88 1.87 0.54
CA LEU A 226 0.60 1.37 1.05
C LEU A 226 0.57 1.49 2.58
N ASP A 227 -0.35 2.30 3.10
CA ASP A 227 -0.62 2.41 4.53
C ASP A 227 -2.06 1.98 4.84
N VAL A 228 -2.19 0.85 5.53
CA VAL A 228 -3.46 0.22 5.91
C VAL A 228 -3.41 -0.23 7.38
N ARG A 229 -2.65 0.49 8.21
CA ARG A 229 -2.56 0.25 9.67
C ARG A 229 -3.88 0.47 10.38
N LEU A 230 -4.03 -0.01 11.62
CA LEU A 230 -5.21 0.28 12.46
C LEU A 230 -6.52 -0.06 11.72
N ASN A 231 -6.58 -1.29 11.22
CA ASN A 231 -7.67 -1.87 10.44
C ASN A 231 -8.02 -3.28 10.99
N ARG A 232 -8.73 -4.12 10.23
CA ARG A 232 -9.18 -5.45 10.65
C ARG A 232 -8.73 -6.55 9.70
N LEU A 233 -7.67 -6.30 8.93
CA LEU A 233 -7.20 -7.20 7.87
C LEU A 233 -6.73 -8.53 8.48
N GLN A 234 -7.31 -9.61 7.99
CA GLN A 234 -6.84 -10.99 8.23
C GLN A 234 -6.04 -11.46 7.00
N SER A 235 -5.16 -12.45 7.13
CA SER A 235 -4.36 -12.88 5.97
C SER A 235 -5.23 -13.60 4.91
N SER A 236 -6.39 -14.11 5.32
CA SER A 236 -7.48 -14.57 4.44
C SER A 236 -8.10 -13.47 3.56
N GLY A 237 -8.02 -12.21 4.01
CA GLY A 237 -8.48 -11.02 3.29
C GLY A 237 -7.45 -10.43 2.31
N ILE A 238 -6.25 -11.02 2.22
CA ILE A 238 -5.20 -10.61 1.28
C ILE A 238 -5.02 -11.71 0.23
N GLN A 239 -5.12 -11.36 -1.05
CA GLN A 239 -4.96 -12.33 -2.13
C GLN A 239 -3.54 -12.93 -2.13
N PRO A 240 -3.38 -14.26 -2.34
CA PRO A 240 -2.06 -14.88 -2.45
C PRO A 240 -1.20 -14.18 -3.52
N ALA A 241 0.05 -13.86 -3.17
CA ALA A 241 0.97 -13.11 -4.03
C ALA A 241 0.50 -11.70 -4.49
N ALA A 242 -0.46 -11.06 -3.81
CA ALA A 242 -0.97 -9.72 -4.18
C ALA A 242 0.15 -8.70 -4.44
N PHE A 243 1.18 -8.68 -3.58
CA PHE A 243 2.28 -7.71 -3.65
C PHE A 243 3.37 -8.10 -4.68
N ARG A 244 3.37 -9.33 -5.22
CA ARG A 244 4.47 -9.89 -6.03
C ARG A 244 4.79 -9.06 -7.28
N ALA A 245 3.78 -8.44 -7.89
CA ALA A 245 3.91 -7.64 -9.11
C ALA A 245 4.12 -6.14 -8.85
N MET A 246 4.29 -5.71 -7.60
CA MET A 246 4.46 -4.30 -7.24
C MET A 246 5.94 -3.90 -7.21
N GLU A 247 6.58 -3.86 -8.38
CA GLU A 247 8.01 -3.52 -8.56
C GLU A 247 8.43 -2.14 -8.04
N LYS A 248 7.46 -1.30 -7.63
CA LYS A 248 7.66 0.04 -7.08
C LYS A 248 7.42 0.15 -5.57
N LEU A 249 6.79 -0.84 -4.95
CA LEU A 249 6.37 -0.78 -3.56
C LEU A 249 7.62 -0.72 -2.66
N GLN A 250 7.77 0.38 -1.93
CA GLN A 250 8.91 0.65 -1.06
C GLN A 250 8.51 0.65 0.41
N PHE A 251 7.28 1.03 0.72
CA PHE A 251 6.77 1.13 2.09
C PHE A 251 5.43 0.41 2.21
N LEU A 252 5.37 -0.58 3.10
CA LEU A 252 4.17 -1.38 3.38
C LEU A 252 3.88 -1.37 4.88
N TYR A 253 2.82 -0.67 5.26
CA TYR A 253 2.41 -0.53 6.66
C TYR A 253 1.10 -1.29 6.91
N LEU A 254 1.22 -2.41 7.63
CA LEU A 254 0.18 -3.39 7.97
C LEU A 254 0.06 -3.62 9.49
N SER A 255 0.68 -2.76 10.31
CA SER A 255 0.62 -2.88 11.77
C SER A 255 -0.79 -2.68 12.32
N ASP A 256 -1.02 -3.17 13.54
CA ASP A 256 -2.28 -2.95 14.27
C ASP A 256 -3.50 -3.47 13.47
N ASN A 257 -3.41 -4.75 13.07
CA ASN A 257 -4.38 -5.49 12.25
C ASN A 257 -4.56 -6.91 12.85
N LEU A 258 -5.22 -7.82 12.12
CA LEU A 258 -5.57 -9.17 12.56
C LEU A 258 -4.92 -10.27 11.71
N LEU A 259 -3.73 -10.00 11.14
CA LEU A 259 -3.02 -10.93 10.27
C LEU A 259 -2.51 -12.14 11.07
N ASP A 260 -2.84 -13.36 10.63
CA ASP A 260 -2.40 -14.65 11.18
C ASP A 260 -1.09 -15.16 10.56
N SER A 261 -0.73 -14.63 9.39
CA SER A 261 0.46 -14.98 8.63
C SER A 261 1.03 -13.80 7.84
N ILE A 262 2.36 -13.74 7.66
CA ILE A 262 2.96 -12.67 6.83
C ILE A 262 2.55 -12.87 5.36
N PRO A 263 1.89 -11.90 4.71
CA PRO A 263 1.51 -12.02 3.31
C PRO A 263 2.75 -11.95 2.39
N GLY A 264 2.83 -12.83 1.40
CA GLY A 264 3.96 -12.92 0.49
C GLY A 264 3.64 -13.57 -0.86
N PRO A 265 4.65 -13.70 -1.74
CA PRO A 265 6.01 -13.15 -1.61
C PRO A 265 6.04 -11.62 -1.71
N LEU A 266 6.94 -10.96 -0.96
CA LEU A 266 7.07 -9.49 -0.92
C LEU A 266 8.03 -8.96 -2.00
N PRO A 267 7.66 -7.93 -2.79
CA PRO A 267 8.41 -7.46 -3.95
C PRO A 267 9.79 -6.92 -3.57
N LEU A 268 10.81 -7.20 -4.38
CA LEU A 268 12.22 -6.92 -4.06
C LEU A 268 12.55 -5.42 -3.81
N SER A 269 11.70 -4.52 -4.30
CA SER A 269 11.78 -3.06 -4.10
C SER A 269 11.48 -2.58 -2.68
N LEU A 270 10.91 -3.45 -1.83
CA LEU A 270 10.42 -3.08 -0.51
C LEU A 270 11.58 -2.71 0.44
N ARG A 271 11.47 -1.53 1.07
CA ARG A 271 12.47 -0.97 1.99
C ARG A 271 12.06 -1.01 3.45
N SER A 272 10.76 -0.84 3.72
CA SER A 272 10.19 -0.89 5.06
C SER A 272 8.92 -1.72 5.06
N VAL A 273 8.82 -2.65 6.01
CA VAL A 273 7.59 -3.41 6.27
C VAL A 273 7.27 -3.45 7.75
N HIS A 274 6.11 -2.89 8.10
CA HIS A 274 5.64 -2.79 9.49
C HIS A 274 4.44 -3.71 9.67
N LEU A 275 4.62 -4.75 10.49
CA LEU A 275 3.66 -5.81 10.78
C LEU A 275 3.44 -5.98 12.30
N GLN A 276 3.93 -5.04 13.12
CA GLN A 276 3.80 -5.09 14.57
C GLN A 276 2.33 -5.07 15.01
N ASN A 277 2.04 -5.60 16.21
CA ASN A 277 0.69 -5.70 16.78
C ASN A 277 -0.30 -6.40 15.83
N ASN A 278 0.02 -7.64 15.45
CA ASN A 278 -0.85 -8.53 14.68
C ASN A 278 -0.93 -9.89 15.41
N LEU A 279 -1.56 -10.89 14.79
CA LEU A 279 -1.71 -12.25 15.32
C LEU A 279 -0.79 -13.24 14.58
N ILE A 280 0.33 -12.77 14.03
CA ILE A 280 1.15 -13.55 13.10
C ILE A 280 1.81 -14.70 13.86
N GLU A 281 1.45 -15.94 13.53
CA GLU A 281 2.09 -17.16 14.02
C GLU A 281 3.03 -17.76 12.97
N THR A 282 2.76 -17.52 11.67
CA THR A 282 3.42 -18.24 10.56
C THR A 282 3.94 -17.32 9.44
N MET A 283 4.94 -17.81 8.70
CA MET A 283 5.40 -17.18 7.46
C MET A 283 5.78 -18.23 6.41
N GLN A 284 5.57 -17.93 5.13
CA GLN A 284 6.00 -18.79 4.02
C GLN A 284 7.51 -18.60 3.75
N ARG A 285 8.14 -19.57 3.08
CA ARG A 285 9.61 -19.56 2.84
C ARG A 285 10.03 -18.49 1.85
N ASP A 286 9.12 -18.10 0.96
CA ASP A 286 9.32 -17.12 -0.10
C ASP A 286 8.90 -15.68 0.26
N VAL A 287 8.51 -15.43 1.53
CA VAL A 287 8.03 -14.11 1.98
C VAL A 287 9.06 -13.00 1.74
N PHE A 288 10.30 -13.17 2.20
CA PHE A 288 11.36 -12.16 2.04
C PHE A 288 12.44 -12.56 1.01
N CYS A 289 12.65 -13.85 0.79
CA CYS A 289 13.77 -14.41 0.04
C CYS A 289 13.28 -15.33 -1.07
N ASP A 290 13.87 -15.26 -2.28
CA ASP A 290 13.57 -16.25 -3.31
C ASP A 290 14.23 -17.60 -2.92
N PRO A 291 13.46 -18.72 -2.85
CA PRO A 291 13.98 -20.01 -2.44
C PRO A 291 14.88 -20.67 -3.51
N GLU A 292 14.88 -20.18 -4.74
CA GLU A 292 15.81 -20.62 -5.78
C GLU A 292 17.10 -19.77 -5.74
N GLU A 293 16.99 -18.43 -5.62
CA GLU A 293 18.12 -17.49 -5.68
C GLU A 293 18.91 -17.33 -4.37
N HIS A 294 19.52 -18.42 -3.91
CA HIS A 294 20.36 -18.51 -2.69
C HIS A 294 21.55 -17.52 -2.58
N LYS A 295 21.85 -16.74 -3.63
CA LYS A 295 22.97 -15.77 -3.65
C LYS A 295 22.53 -14.32 -3.44
N HIS A 296 21.22 -14.03 -3.45
CA HIS A 296 20.73 -12.67 -3.30
C HIS A 296 20.85 -12.21 -1.82
N THR A 297 21.39 -11.01 -1.58
CA THR A 297 21.27 -10.34 -0.28
C THR A 297 20.36 -9.13 -0.44
N ARG A 298 19.20 -9.14 0.23
CA ARG A 298 18.13 -8.15 0.06
C ARG A 298 18.44 -6.85 0.82
N ARG A 299 19.50 -6.15 0.39
CA ARG A 299 20.07 -4.97 1.07
C ARG A 299 19.15 -3.75 1.13
N GLN A 300 18.11 -3.67 0.28
CA GLN A 300 17.17 -2.55 0.27
C GLN A 300 16.15 -2.60 1.41
N LEU A 301 15.87 -3.79 1.96
CA LEU A 301 14.91 -3.97 3.05
C LEU A 301 15.61 -3.68 4.39
N GLU A 302 15.41 -2.46 4.90
CA GLU A 302 16.16 -1.87 6.00
C GLU A 302 15.42 -1.94 7.35
N ASP A 303 14.09 -1.78 7.34
CA ASP A 303 13.22 -1.84 8.53
C ASP A 303 12.16 -2.95 8.36
N ILE A 304 12.11 -3.88 9.31
CA ILE A 304 11.17 -5.01 9.35
C ILE A 304 10.71 -5.13 10.80
N ARG A 305 9.44 -4.88 11.07
CA ARG A 305 8.89 -4.88 12.44
C ARG A 305 7.87 -5.98 12.63
N LEU A 306 8.13 -6.83 13.63
CA LEU A 306 7.30 -7.97 14.03
C LEU A 306 7.06 -8.01 15.55
N ASP A 307 7.37 -6.93 16.29
CA ASP A 307 6.99 -6.80 17.70
C ASP A 307 5.49 -6.99 17.93
N GLY A 308 5.11 -7.52 19.10
CA GLY A 308 3.70 -7.75 19.42
C GLY A 308 3.02 -8.82 18.55
N ASN A 309 3.78 -9.81 18.06
CA ASN A 309 3.27 -10.98 17.36
C ASN A 309 3.75 -12.29 18.05
N PRO A 310 2.94 -13.36 18.04
CA PRO A 310 3.31 -14.67 18.62
C PRO A 310 4.29 -15.52 17.76
N ILE A 311 4.90 -14.96 16.71
CA ILE A 311 5.74 -15.73 15.78
C ILE A 311 7.10 -16.14 16.38
N ASN A 312 7.33 -17.44 16.43
CA ASN A 312 8.64 -18.00 16.74
C ASN A 312 9.52 -18.08 15.47
N LEU A 313 10.35 -17.05 15.26
CA LEU A 313 11.27 -16.97 14.11
C LEU A 313 12.17 -18.20 13.93
N SER A 314 12.54 -18.91 15.01
CA SER A 314 13.45 -20.07 14.93
C SER A 314 12.91 -21.25 14.12
N LEU A 315 11.59 -21.28 13.87
CA LEU A 315 10.93 -22.27 13.03
C LEU A 315 11.05 -21.96 11.52
N PHE A 316 11.42 -20.73 11.16
CA PHE A 316 11.37 -20.21 9.78
C PHE A 316 12.72 -19.70 9.22
N PRO A 317 13.90 -20.31 9.52
CA PRO A 317 15.20 -19.75 9.12
C PRO A 317 15.39 -19.61 7.60
N SER A 318 14.70 -20.43 6.81
CA SER A 318 14.69 -20.36 5.34
C SER A 318 13.87 -19.18 4.76
N ALA A 319 13.08 -18.47 5.57
CA ALA A 319 12.30 -17.33 5.11
C ALA A 319 13.09 -16.01 5.12
N TYR A 320 14.19 -15.93 5.87
CA TYR A 320 14.94 -14.69 6.11
C TYR A 320 16.46 -14.79 5.88
N PHE A 321 16.98 -15.91 5.34
CA PHE A 321 18.43 -16.12 5.13
C PHE A 321 19.11 -15.06 4.24
N CYS A 322 18.36 -14.43 3.34
CA CYS A 322 18.85 -13.40 2.41
C CYS A 322 18.92 -11.99 3.03
N LEU A 323 18.43 -11.81 4.26
CA LEU A 323 18.34 -10.50 4.88
C LEU A 323 19.67 -10.09 5.55
N PRO A 324 20.10 -8.82 5.44
CA PRO A 324 21.32 -8.34 6.08
C PRO A 324 21.17 -8.18 7.61
N ARG A 325 19.93 -8.19 8.12
CA ARG A 325 19.55 -8.07 9.53
C ARG A 325 18.31 -8.91 9.79
N LEU A 326 18.15 -9.40 11.02
CA LEU A 326 16.91 -10.07 11.44
C LEU A 326 15.77 -9.04 11.64
N PRO A 327 14.50 -9.47 11.54
CA PRO A 327 13.36 -8.64 11.92
C PRO A 327 13.47 -8.13 13.36
N ILE A 328 13.11 -6.85 13.56
CA ILE A 328 13.04 -6.23 14.87
C ILE A 328 11.75 -6.67 15.55
N GLY A 329 11.84 -7.15 16.79
CA GLY A 329 10.66 -7.51 17.56
C GLY A 329 10.98 -7.88 19.01
N ARG A 330 10.00 -7.69 19.89
CA ARG A 330 9.87 -8.48 21.12
C ARG A 330 8.88 -9.61 20.82
N PHE A 331 9.42 -10.81 20.67
CA PHE A 331 8.66 -12.04 20.53
C PHE A 331 8.31 -12.56 21.93
N THR A 332 7.06 -12.93 22.14
CA THR A 332 6.51 -13.35 23.44
C THR A 332 6.42 -14.86 23.56
#